data_AF-A0A326GEP4-F1
#
_entry.id   AF-A0A326GEP4-F1
#
_cell.length_a   1.000
_cell.length_b   1.000
_cell.length_c   1.000
_cell.angle_alpha   90.00
_cell.angle_beta   90.00
_cell.angle_gamma   90.00
#
_symmetry.space_group_name_H-M   'P 1'
#
loop_
_entity.id
_entity.type
_entity.pdbx_description
1 polymer ?
#
loop_
_entity_poly.entity_id
_entity_poly.type
_entity_poly.pdbx_seq_one_letter_code
_entity_poly.pdbx_strand_id
1 'polypeptide(L)'
;MANGPADFQDEIHRLAELLPTAEPDNFVLLRIVRDETVADFPSPPRGAEVWFRKDAAATLARYTSDSRIFPRQGGFSESAMQARSQVWIDRLEPTGIAWGIAGDPTTGLLEIDVGITESEFRALAAEKGWPWNDEVRFTFAAEQPPAFGDPSLERQVRAFIREPTQRIIQLTALTIGTIQVDDGCFRLMGKNGQKGPLVLFGYDVQLTRDREGYIAVEGKETRYRIGEVGAWGGPNQISPDWQAVRSLRKLCGEGEIVNVGNPQSLRLFALPYPDRVLDYAVARSLSYDAAWDEVIACMARKERRGRIGTELRDACIDQFNDR
;
A
#
# COMPACT_ATOMS: atom_id res chain seq x y z
N MET A 1 8.51 -12.42 14.29
CA MET A 1 8.80 -13.15 15.53
C MET A 1 8.04 -12.47 16.65
N ALA A 2 7.38 -13.23 17.54
CA ALA A 2 6.90 -12.61 18.76
C ALA A 2 8.12 -12.00 19.46
N ASN A 3 7.99 -10.87 20.14
CA ASN A 3 9.04 -10.43 21.06
C ASN A 3 8.68 -11.10 22.38
N GLY A 4 9.62 -11.79 23.03
CA GLY A 4 9.38 -12.51 24.29
C GLY A 4 10.40 -13.64 24.53
N PRO A 5 10.55 -14.13 25.77
CA PRO A 5 11.42 -15.28 26.09
C PRO A 5 11.11 -16.50 25.22
N ALA A 6 12.14 -17.29 24.88
CA ALA A 6 12.01 -18.42 23.95
C ALA A 6 10.94 -19.44 24.41
N ASP A 7 10.91 -19.76 25.70
CA ASP A 7 9.93 -20.66 26.32
C ASP A 7 8.48 -20.19 26.14
N PHE A 8 8.25 -18.87 26.22
CA PHE A 8 6.94 -18.30 25.96
C PHE A 8 6.54 -18.45 24.49
N GLN A 9 7.47 -18.25 23.56
CA GLN A 9 7.16 -18.37 22.13
C GLN A 9 6.87 -19.81 21.73
N ASP A 10 7.66 -20.75 22.24
CA ASP A 10 7.48 -22.17 21.99
C ASP A 10 6.10 -22.63 22.48
N GLU A 11 5.68 -22.15 23.66
CA GLU A 11 4.37 -22.47 24.21
C GLU A 11 3.22 -21.85 23.39
N ILE A 12 3.36 -20.60 22.95
CA ILE A 12 2.38 -19.93 22.09
C ILE A 12 2.25 -20.66 20.75
N HIS A 13 3.37 -21.03 20.14
CA HIS A 13 3.38 -21.75 18.87
C HIS A 13 2.69 -23.10 19.01
N ARG A 14 3.05 -23.87 20.05
CA ARG A 14 2.42 -25.16 20.36
C ARG A 14 0.91 -25.03 20.55
N LEU A 15 0.44 -24.04 21.31
CA LEU A 15 -1.00 -23.82 21.52
C LEU A 15 -1.72 -23.38 20.25
N ALA A 16 -1.09 -22.52 19.43
CA ALA A 16 -1.67 -22.05 18.17
C ALA A 16 -1.86 -23.20 17.16
N GLU A 17 -0.98 -24.20 17.15
CA GLU A 17 -1.12 -25.39 16.31
C GLU A 17 -2.13 -26.40 16.89
N LEU A 18 -2.12 -26.59 18.22
CA LEU A 18 -2.92 -27.63 18.87
C LEU A 18 -4.41 -27.26 19.00
N LEU A 19 -4.71 -26.06 19.49
CA LEU A 19 -6.07 -25.70 19.90
C LEU A 19 -7.11 -25.69 18.78
N PRO A 20 -6.81 -25.27 17.53
CA PRO A 20 -7.78 -25.34 16.44
C PRO A 20 -8.33 -26.76 16.19
N THR A 21 -7.50 -27.79 16.38
CA THR A 21 -7.89 -29.19 16.16
C THR A 21 -8.41 -29.85 17.43
N ALA A 22 -7.87 -29.50 18.60
CA ALA A 22 -8.29 -30.08 19.88
C ALA A 22 -9.63 -29.52 20.38
N GLU A 23 -9.96 -28.28 20.01
CA GLU A 23 -11.15 -27.56 20.45
C GLU A 23 -11.89 -26.90 19.26
N PRO A 24 -12.23 -27.62 18.19
CA PRO A 24 -12.74 -27.03 16.94
C PRO A 24 -14.06 -26.27 17.14
N ASP A 25 -14.87 -26.72 18.11
CA ASP A 25 -16.13 -26.10 18.47
C ASP A 25 -16.02 -25.14 19.67
N ASN A 26 -14.83 -24.85 20.16
CA ASN A 26 -14.70 -24.01 21.34
C ASN A 26 -13.61 -22.95 21.21
N PHE A 27 -12.49 -23.27 20.58
CA PHE A 27 -11.43 -22.33 20.27
C PHE A 27 -11.92 -21.26 19.28
N VAL A 28 -11.57 -20.00 19.57
CA VAL A 28 -11.88 -18.84 18.74
C VAL A 28 -10.60 -18.28 18.14
N LEU A 29 -9.66 -17.85 18.99
CA LEU A 29 -8.35 -17.37 18.56
C LEU A 29 -7.35 -17.35 19.71
N LEU A 30 -6.07 -17.23 19.34
CA LEU A 30 -4.98 -16.90 20.24
C LEU A 30 -4.37 -15.57 19.78
N ARG A 31 -4.21 -14.60 20.69
CA ARG A 31 -3.54 -13.32 20.40
C ARG A 31 -2.52 -12.93 21.45
N ILE A 32 -1.41 -12.35 21.01
CA ILE A 32 -0.43 -11.74 21.90
C ILE A 32 -0.93 -10.36 22.31
N VAL A 33 -0.92 -10.09 23.61
CA VAL A 33 -1.28 -8.78 24.18
C VAL A 33 0.02 -8.05 24.51
N ARG A 34 0.16 -6.81 24.04
CA ARG A 34 1.32 -5.97 24.33
C ARG A 34 1.03 -5.00 25.46
N ASP A 35 2.08 -4.58 26.15
CA ASP A 35 1.98 -3.57 27.19
C ASP A 35 2.03 -2.17 26.57
N GLU A 36 0.86 -1.58 26.36
CA GLU A 36 0.71 -0.24 25.76
C GLU A 36 1.15 0.90 26.70
N THR A 37 1.51 0.60 27.96
CA THR A 37 2.04 1.61 28.90
C THR A 37 3.53 1.89 28.70
N VAL A 38 4.20 1.11 27.86
CA VAL A 38 5.63 1.24 27.55
C VAL A 38 5.81 1.93 26.20
N ALA A 39 6.58 3.03 26.19
CA ALA A 39 6.80 3.87 25.01
C ALA A 39 7.76 3.27 23.96
N ASP A 40 8.35 2.11 24.21
CA ASP A 40 9.23 1.42 23.26
C ASP A 40 8.42 0.81 22.11
N PHE A 41 8.89 0.95 20.87
CA PHE A 41 8.25 0.33 19.70
C PHE A 41 9.11 -0.79 19.10
N PRO A 42 8.55 -2.00 18.89
CA PRO A 42 7.21 -2.42 19.32
C PRO A 42 7.20 -2.78 20.82
N SER A 43 6.15 -2.37 21.54
CA SER A 43 6.04 -2.55 23.00
C SER A 43 6.15 -4.02 23.41
N PRO A 44 6.77 -4.33 24.56
CA PRO A 44 6.97 -5.70 25.02
C PRO A 44 5.63 -6.44 25.20
N PRO A 45 5.59 -7.78 25.02
CA PRO A 45 4.38 -8.54 25.31
C PRO A 45 4.06 -8.46 26.81
N ARG A 46 2.78 -8.27 27.14
CA ARG A 46 2.26 -8.51 28.49
C ARG A 46 1.95 -9.99 28.72
N GLY A 47 1.61 -10.71 27.64
CA GLY A 47 1.22 -12.11 27.67
C GLY A 47 0.41 -12.48 26.44
N ALA A 48 -0.42 -13.52 26.55
CA ALA A 48 -1.34 -13.92 25.49
C ALA A 48 -2.73 -14.24 26.01
N GLU A 49 -3.72 -13.92 25.19
CA GLU A 49 -5.11 -14.27 25.43
C GLU A 49 -5.50 -15.44 24.52
N VAL A 50 -6.12 -16.46 25.13
CA VAL A 50 -6.73 -17.57 24.41
C VAL A 50 -8.22 -17.50 24.58
N TRP A 51 -8.93 -17.28 23.48
CA TRP A 51 -10.37 -17.12 23.45
C TRP A 51 -11.07 -18.44 23.20
N PHE A 52 -12.02 -18.75 24.06
CA PHE A 52 -12.93 -19.89 23.92
C PHE A 52 -14.39 -19.42 23.99
N ARG A 53 -15.29 -20.09 23.29
CA ARG A 53 -16.73 -19.77 23.31
C ARG A 53 -17.35 -20.07 24.68
N LYS A 54 -16.91 -21.16 25.33
CA LYS A 54 -17.41 -21.64 26.63
C LYS A 54 -16.27 -22.20 27.50
N ASP A 55 -16.49 -22.17 28.81
CA ASP A 55 -15.63 -22.78 29.83
C ASP A 55 -14.13 -22.44 29.67
N ALA A 56 -13.81 -21.20 29.32
CA ALA A 56 -12.48 -20.82 28.84
C ALA A 56 -11.35 -21.16 29.82
N ALA A 57 -11.55 -20.87 31.11
CA ALA A 57 -10.53 -21.12 32.13
C ALA A 57 -10.30 -22.63 32.36
N ALA A 58 -11.37 -23.41 32.47
CA ALA A 58 -11.27 -24.85 32.62
C ALA A 58 -10.66 -25.52 31.38
N THR A 59 -11.02 -25.02 30.19
CA THR A 59 -10.49 -25.49 28.91
C THR A 59 -9.00 -25.24 28.81
N LEU A 60 -8.55 -23.99 29.02
CA LEU A 60 -7.15 -23.61 28.90
C LEU A 60 -6.25 -24.37 29.90
N ALA A 61 -6.73 -24.57 31.12
CA ALA A 61 -6.00 -25.29 32.17
C ALA A 61 -5.66 -26.75 31.82
N ARG A 62 -6.34 -27.36 30.82
CA ARG A 62 -5.98 -28.68 30.28
C ARG A 62 -4.73 -28.65 29.41
N TYR A 63 -4.40 -27.50 28.85
CA TYR A 63 -3.35 -27.36 27.84
C TYR A 63 -2.11 -26.64 28.35
N THR A 64 -2.25 -25.73 29.30
CA THR A 64 -1.11 -24.98 29.85
C THR A 64 -1.35 -24.54 31.29
N SER A 65 -0.27 -24.39 32.05
CA SER A 65 -0.25 -23.78 33.37
C SER A 65 0.54 -22.47 33.38
N ASP A 66 0.96 -21.96 32.22
CA ASP A 66 1.71 -20.71 32.12
C ASP A 66 0.82 -19.50 32.42
N SER A 67 1.09 -18.82 33.54
CA SER A 67 0.34 -17.63 33.97
C SER A 67 0.41 -16.44 33.00
N ARG A 68 1.36 -16.43 32.06
CA ARG A 68 1.45 -15.42 31.00
C ARG A 68 0.38 -15.62 29.92
N ILE A 69 -0.28 -16.78 29.89
CA ILE A 69 -1.32 -17.14 28.94
C ILE A 69 -2.64 -17.27 29.70
N PHE A 70 -3.60 -16.40 29.38
CA PHE A 70 -4.83 -16.30 30.16
C PHE A 70 -6.09 -16.47 29.32
N PRO A 71 -7.13 -17.09 29.89
CA PRO A 71 -8.34 -17.44 29.17
C PRO A 71 -9.25 -16.23 28.98
N ARG A 72 -9.94 -16.18 27.84
CA ARG A 72 -11.04 -15.27 27.56
C ARG A 72 -12.24 -16.06 27.08
N GLN A 73 -13.43 -15.63 27.49
CA GLN A 73 -14.67 -16.29 27.11
C GLN A 73 -15.51 -15.38 26.21
N GLY A 74 -16.05 -15.95 25.14
CA GLY A 74 -16.91 -15.27 24.18
C GLY A 74 -16.42 -15.47 22.75
N GLY A 75 -16.79 -14.53 21.88
CA GLY A 75 -16.44 -14.57 20.46
C GLY A 75 -17.33 -15.45 19.60
N PHE A 76 -16.98 -15.49 18.32
CA PHE A 76 -17.72 -16.11 17.23
C PHE A 76 -16.92 -17.26 16.65
N SER A 77 -17.60 -18.30 16.18
CA SER A 77 -16.93 -19.33 15.37
C SER A 77 -16.52 -18.77 14.02
N GLU A 78 -15.53 -19.42 13.40
CA GLU A 78 -15.13 -19.15 12.01
C GLU A 78 -16.33 -19.18 11.06
N SER A 79 -17.19 -20.22 11.18
CA SER A 79 -18.41 -20.34 10.37
C SER A 79 -19.40 -19.17 10.56
N ALA A 80 -19.51 -18.63 11.78
CA ALA A 80 -20.37 -17.49 12.06
C ALA A 80 -19.78 -16.20 11.48
N MET A 81 -18.46 -16.00 11.58
CA MET A 81 -17.76 -14.87 10.96
C MET A 81 -17.82 -14.93 9.43
N GLN A 82 -17.67 -16.12 8.84
CA GLN A 82 -17.80 -16.32 7.41
C GLN A 82 -19.21 -16.01 6.93
N ALA A 83 -20.25 -16.50 7.62
CA ALA A 83 -21.64 -16.19 7.27
C ALA A 83 -21.94 -14.68 7.33
N ARG A 84 -21.41 -13.98 8.33
CA ARG A 84 -21.52 -12.51 8.43
C ARG A 84 -20.81 -11.80 7.28
N SER A 85 -19.60 -12.24 6.95
CA SER A 85 -18.80 -11.67 5.86
C SER A 85 -19.48 -11.89 4.51
N GLN A 86 -20.06 -13.08 4.28
CA GLN A 86 -20.72 -13.42 3.01
C GLN A 86 -21.86 -12.46 2.67
N VAL A 87 -22.64 -12.01 3.66
CA VAL A 87 -23.71 -11.02 3.46
C VAL A 87 -23.17 -9.74 2.80
N TRP A 88 -21.97 -9.30 3.17
CA TRP A 88 -21.36 -8.09 2.60
C TRP A 88 -20.62 -8.38 1.29
N ILE A 89 -20.01 -9.54 1.13
CA ILE A 89 -19.43 -9.99 -0.14
C ILE A 89 -20.51 -9.96 -1.22
N ASP A 90 -21.67 -10.59 -0.98
CA ASP A 90 -22.79 -10.65 -1.92
C ASP A 90 -23.34 -9.26 -2.29
N ARG A 91 -23.22 -8.29 -1.38
CA ARG A 91 -23.62 -6.89 -1.61
C ARG A 91 -22.61 -6.13 -2.44
N LEU A 92 -21.32 -6.25 -2.11
CA LEU A 92 -20.26 -5.42 -2.66
C LEU A 92 -19.71 -5.96 -3.98
N GLU A 93 -19.61 -7.27 -4.16
CA GLU A 93 -19.04 -7.89 -5.36
C GLU A 93 -19.73 -7.45 -6.66
N PRO A 94 -21.08 -7.40 -6.75
CA PRO A 94 -21.77 -6.95 -7.97
C PRO A 94 -21.60 -5.46 -8.29
N THR A 95 -21.12 -4.65 -7.33
CA THR A 95 -20.95 -3.21 -7.54
C THR A 95 -19.71 -2.87 -8.37
N GLY A 96 -18.72 -3.77 -8.41
CA GLY A 96 -17.41 -3.51 -9.01
C GLY A 96 -16.56 -2.47 -8.27
N ILE A 97 -16.99 -2.02 -7.09
CA ILE A 97 -16.19 -1.14 -6.21
C ILE A 97 -15.02 -1.96 -5.62
N ALA A 98 -13.88 -1.33 -5.41
CA ALA A 98 -12.78 -1.96 -4.69
C ALA A 98 -13.12 -2.05 -3.20
N TRP A 99 -12.98 -3.21 -2.58
CA TRP A 99 -13.26 -3.39 -1.15
C TRP A 99 -12.34 -4.44 -0.52
N GLY A 100 -12.24 -4.42 0.81
CA GLY A 100 -11.61 -5.46 1.62
C GLY A 100 -12.42 -5.68 2.89
N ILE A 101 -12.42 -6.92 3.41
CA ILE A 101 -13.13 -7.26 4.65
C ILE A 101 -12.15 -7.96 5.59
N ALA A 102 -12.08 -7.45 6.82
CA ALA A 102 -11.49 -8.12 7.96
C ALA A 102 -12.56 -8.36 9.02
N GLY A 103 -12.42 -9.42 9.80
CA GLY A 103 -13.34 -9.73 10.90
C GLY A 103 -12.59 -9.91 12.21
N ASP A 104 -13.13 -9.38 13.29
CA ASP A 104 -12.66 -9.65 14.65
C ASP A 104 -13.54 -10.76 15.26
N PRO A 105 -13.03 -11.99 15.41
CA PRO A 105 -13.82 -13.08 15.97
C PRO A 105 -14.16 -12.89 17.45
N THR A 106 -13.47 -11.99 18.18
CA THR A 106 -13.75 -11.77 19.61
C THR A 106 -15.00 -10.94 19.84
N THR A 107 -15.28 -9.99 18.95
CA THR A 107 -16.41 -9.06 19.05
C THR A 107 -17.49 -9.31 17.99
N GLY A 108 -17.15 -10.01 16.90
CA GLY A 108 -18.01 -10.21 15.75
C GLY A 108 -18.10 -9.01 14.82
N LEU A 109 -17.28 -7.98 15.06
CA LEU A 109 -17.21 -6.77 14.25
C LEU A 109 -16.57 -7.08 12.90
N LEU A 110 -17.18 -6.56 11.82
CA LEU A 110 -16.56 -6.54 10.50
C LEU A 110 -15.94 -5.16 10.26
N GLU A 111 -14.71 -5.14 9.79
CA GLU A 111 -14.05 -3.96 9.27
C GLU A 111 -14.05 -4.06 7.74
N ILE A 112 -14.65 -3.08 7.08
CA ILE A 112 -14.78 -3.08 5.63
C ILE A 112 -14.15 -1.81 5.07
N ASP A 113 -13.04 -1.96 4.37
CA ASP A 113 -12.43 -0.88 3.61
C ASP A 113 -13.12 -0.78 2.24
N VAL A 114 -13.54 0.43 1.86
CA VAL A 114 -14.26 0.68 0.62
C VAL A 114 -13.54 1.76 -0.17
N GLY A 115 -13.27 1.49 -1.45
CA GLY A 115 -12.52 2.34 -2.37
C GLY A 115 -13.27 3.56 -2.91
N ILE A 116 -14.44 3.89 -2.36
CA ILE A 116 -15.21 5.09 -2.68
C ILE A 116 -15.38 5.94 -1.42
N THR A 117 -15.81 7.19 -1.61
CA THR A 117 -16.04 8.10 -0.50
C THR A 117 -17.24 7.65 0.33
N GLU A 118 -17.30 8.12 1.57
CA GLU A 118 -18.45 7.85 2.44
C GLU A 118 -19.76 8.36 1.83
N SER A 119 -19.72 9.52 1.14
CA SER A 119 -20.91 10.12 0.53
C SER A 119 -21.46 9.25 -0.61
N GLU A 120 -20.60 8.75 -1.49
CA GLU A 120 -20.94 7.83 -2.57
C GLU A 120 -21.47 6.50 -2.01
N PHE A 121 -20.82 5.96 -0.97
CA PHE A 121 -21.25 4.71 -0.36
C PHE A 121 -22.61 4.84 0.33
N ARG A 122 -22.87 5.97 1.01
CA ARG A 122 -24.17 6.25 1.63
C ARG A 122 -25.28 6.36 0.57
N ALA A 123 -25.00 7.00 -0.56
CA ALA A 123 -25.96 7.07 -1.67
C ALA A 123 -26.27 5.68 -2.23
N LEU A 124 -25.24 4.86 -2.46
CA LEU A 124 -25.40 3.47 -2.91
C LEU A 124 -26.16 2.61 -1.90
N ALA A 125 -25.82 2.70 -0.61
CA ALA A 125 -26.49 1.96 0.45
C ALA A 125 -27.98 2.34 0.54
N ALA A 126 -28.30 3.62 0.39
CA ALA A 126 -29.69 4.09 0.34
C ALA A 126 -30.43 3.56 -0.91
N GLU A 127 -29.80 3.59 -2.09
CA GLU A 127 -30.37 3.04 -3.32
C GLU A 127 -30.67 1.53 -3.19
N LYS A 128 -29.75 0.79 -2.57
CA LYS A 128 -29.86 -0.67 -2.42
C LYS A 128 -30.59 -1.13 -1.15
N GLY A 129 -31.00 -0.21 -0.29
CA GLY A 129 -31.65 -0.53 0.99
C GLY A 129 -30.75 -1.29 1.97
N TRP A 130 -29.43 -1.06 1.94
CA TRP A 130 -28.49 -1.72 2.84
C TRP A 130 -28.54 -1.11 4.26
N PRO A 131 -28.54 -1.95 5.31
CA PRO A 131 -28.55 -1.44 6.68
C PRO A 131 -27.22 -0.79 7.03
N TRP A 132 -27.29 0.32 7.77
CA TRP A 132 -26.15 0.93 8.44
C TRP A 132 -26.24 0.59 9.94
N ASN A 133 -25.45 -0.38 10.40
CA ASN A 133 -25.48 -0.82 11.80
C ASN A 133 -24.06 -0.87 12.39
N ASP A 134 -23.99 -0.91 13.72
CA ASP A 134 -22.72 -0.91 14.46
C ASP A 134 -21.97 -2.24 14.38
N GLU A 135 -22.53 -3.25 13.69
CA GLU A 135 -21.85 -4.53 13.44
C GLU A 135 -20.78 -4.43 12.34
N VAL A 136 -20.75 -3.30 11.63
CA VAL A 136 -19.77 -3.03 10.58
C VAL A 136 -19.16 -1.65 10.78
N ARG A 137 -17.84 -1.64 10.80
CA ARG A 137 -17.04 -0.43 10.74
C ARG A 137 -16.51 -0.28 9.33
N PHE A 138 -16.94 0.79 8.66
CA PHE A 138 -16.43 1.12 7.34
C PHE A 138 -15.25 2.09 7.42
N THR A 139 -14.24 1.86 6.58
CA THR A 139 -13.21 2.83 6.23
C THR A 139 -13.41 3.25 4.79
N PHE A 140 -13.44 4.55 4.51
CA PHE A 140 -13.73 5.07 3.18
C PHE A 140 -12.51 5.70 2.53
N ALA A 141 -12.55 5.76 1.20
CA ALA A 141 -11.59 6.54 0.44
C ALA A 141 -11.71 8.04 0.80
N ALA A 142 -10.57 8.73 0.77
CA ALA A 142 -10.59 10.18 0.77
C ALA A 142 -11.18 10.71 -0.54
N GLU A 143 -11.70 11.94 -0.53
CA GLU A 143 -12.11 12.61 -1.77
C GLU A 143 -10.97 12.64 -2.79
N GLN A 144 -11.29 12.31 -4.05
CA GLN A 144 -10.29 12.34 -5.11
C GLN A 144 -9.81 13.78 -5.31
N PRO A 145 -8.50 14.06 -5.26
CA PRO A 145 -8.01 15.42 -5.49
C PRO A 145 -8.30 15.83 -6.94
N PRO A 146 -8.26 17.14 -7.27
CA PRO A 146 -8.42 17.60 -8.65
C PRO A 146 -7.42 16.91 -9.59
N ALA A 147 -7.88 16.50 -10.77
CA ALA A 147 -7.01 15.85 -11.77
C ALA A 147 -5.78 16.70 -12.13
N PHE A 148 -5.94 18.02 -12.14
CA PHE A 148 -4.88 18.98 -12.47
C PHE A 148 -4.56 19.84 -11.25
N GLY A 149 -3.37 19.64 -10.68
CA GLY A 149 -2.80 20.56 -9.69
C GLY A 149 -2.37 21.88 -10.32
N ASP A 150 -1.99 21.85 -11.60
CA ASP A 150 -1.79 23.03 -12.45
C ASP A 150 -2.89 23.07 -13.54
N PRO A 151 -3.90 23.95 -13.42
CA PRO A 151 -4.98 24.07 -14.39
C PRO A 151 -4.52 24.39 -15.82
N SER A 152 -3.32 24.96 -16.02
CA SER A 152 -2.80 25.26 -17.36
C SER A 152 -2.53 24.01 -18.20
N LEU A 153 -2.38 22.85 -17.53
CA LEU A 153 -2.11 21.57 -18.18
C LEU A 153 -3.37 20.94 -18.79
N GLU A 154 -4.57 21.33 -18.35
CA GLU A 154 -5.83 20.79 -18.87
C GLU A 154 -5.97 20.97 -20.38
N ARG A 155 -5.40 22.07 -20.93
CA ARG A 155 -5.41 22.35 -22.37
C ARG A 155 -4.22 21.74 -23.13
N GLN A 156 -3.25 21.18 -22.42
CA GLN A 156 -2.00 20.67 -22.98
C GLN A 156 -1.98 19.14 -23.09
N VAL A 157 -2.85 18.46 -22.35
CA VAL A 157 -3.05 17.01 -22.44
C VAL A 157 -4.44 16.71 -22.97
N ARG A 158 -4.54 15.65 -23.76
CA ARG A 158 -5.80 15.17 -24.31
C ARG A 158 -6.57 14.35 -23.28
N ALA A 159 -5.85 13.55 -22.47
CA ALA A 159 -6.45 12.75 -21.42
C ALA A 159 -5.47 12.53 -20.27
N PHE A 160 -5.89 12.88 -19.06
CA PHE A 160 -5.27 12.44 -17.81
C PHE A 160 -6.32 11.62 -17.04
N ILE A 161 -6.29 10.31 -17.24
CA ILE A 161 -7.29 9.39 -16.70
C ILE A 161 -6.71 8.69 -15.48
N ARG A 162 -7.49 8.69 -14.41
CA ARG A 162 -7.17 8.06 -13.12
C ARG A 162 -8.11 6.92 -12.82
N GLU A 163 -7.74 6.12 -11.83
CA GLU A 163 -8.63 5.11 -11.30
C GLU A 163 -9.92 5.74 -10.75
N PRO A 164 -11.08 5.10 -10.96
CA PRO A 164 -12.34 5.60 -10.46
C PRO A 164 -12.51 5.37 -8.94
N THR A 165 -11.75 4.44 -8.37
CA THR A 165 -11.82 4.06 -6.95
C THR A 165 -10.42 3.98 -6.34
N GLN A 166 -10.31 4.32 -5.07
CA GLN A 166 -9.10 4.08 -4.29
C GLN A 166 -8.92 2.57 -4.11
N ARG A 167 -7.70 2.09 -4.29
CA ARG A 167 -7.39 0.68 -4.11
C ARG A 167 -7.33 0.32 -2.64
N ILE A 168 -7.90 -0.83 -2.30
CA ILE A 168 -7.73 -1.46 -0.99
C ILE A 168 -6.49 -2.37 -0.99
N ILE A 169 -6.27 -3.10 -2.09
CA ILE A 169 -5.09 -3.95 -2.29
C ILE A 169 -4.29 -3.39 -3.48
N GLN A 170 -3.01 -3.16 -3.23
CA GLN A 170 -2.03 -2.71 -4.22
C GLN A 170 -1.01 -3.82 -4.43
N LEU A 171 -0.84 -4.29 -5.67
CA LEU A 171 0.27 -5.19 -5.98
C LEU A 171 1.58 -4.42 -5.90
N THR A 172 2.56 -5.00 -5.20
CA THR A 172 3.85 -4.38 -4.90
C THR A 172 5.00 -4.88 -5.78
N ALA A 173 4.70 -5.75 -6.75
CA ALA A 173 5.70 -6.19 -7.72
C ALA A 173 6.25 -4.97 -8.48
N LEU A 174 7.57 -4.83 -8.46
CA LEU A 174 8.26 -3.65 -8.98
C LEU A 174 8.22 -3.64 -10.51
N THR A 175 7.53 -2.66 -11.07
CA THR A 175 7.59 -2.33 -12.50
C THR A 175 8.47 -1.10 -12.70
N ILE A 176 9.32 -1.13 -13.72
CA ILE A 176 10.22 -0.01 -14.09
C ILE A 176 9.90 0.41 -15.53
N GLY A 177 9.84 1.72 -15.77
CA GLY A 177 9.68 2.25 -17.11
C GLY A 177 9.65 3.77 -17.16
N THR A 178 9.49 4.30 -18.36
CA THR A 178 9.37 5.75 -18.61
C THR A 178 7.99 6.05 -19.15
N ILE A 179 7.27 6.97 -18.52
CA ILE A 179 6.02 7.50 -19.04
C ILE A 179 6.34 8.70 -19.92
N GLN A 180 5.81 8.72 -21.13
CA GLN A 180 5.94 9.80 -22.09
C GLN A 180 4.56 10.33 -22.51
N VAL A 181 4.53 11.54 -23.05
CA VAL A 181 3.34 12.11 -23.69
C VAL A 181 3.47 11.93 -25.19
N ASP A 182 2.49 11.26 -25.79
CA ASP A 182 2.33 11.08 -27.24
C ASP A 182 0.97 11.64 -27.66
N ASP A 183 0.95 12.74 -28.42
CA ASP A 183 -0.27 13.46 -28.83
C ASP A 183 -1.24 13.80 -27.68
N GLY A 184 -0.67 14.27 -26.56
CA GLY A 184 -1.42 14.61 -25.36
C GLY A 184 -1.91 13.41 -24.54
N CYS A 185 -1.50 12.19 -24.89
CA CYS A 185 -1.85 10.96 -24.18
C CYS A 185 -0.64 10.33 -23.50
N PHE A 186 -0.82 9.86 -22.27
CA PHE A 186 0.26 9.23 -21.51
C PHE A 186 0.44 7.77 -21.90
N ARG A 187 1.67 7.39 -22.23
CA ARG A 187 2.06 6.04 -22.62
C ARG A 187 3.35 5.63 -21.94
N LEU A 188 3.54 4.35 -21.70
CA LEU A 188 4.91 3.87 -21.45
C LEU A 188 5.72 3.99 -22.75
N MET A 189 7.00 4.30 -22.61
CA MET A 189 7.95 4.27 -23.72
C MET A 189 8.02 2.84 -24.27
N GLY A 190 7.64 2.67 -25.53
CA GLY A 190 7.70 1.37 -26.20
C GLY A 190 9.13 1.01 -26.62
N LYS A 191 9.32 -0.25 -27.02
CA LYS A 191 10.60 -0.74 -27.52
C LYS A 191 10.70 -0.54 -29.04
N ASN A 192 11.90 -0.29 -29.55
CA ASN A 192 12.20 -0.26 -30.99
C ASN A 192 11.29 0.69 -31.80
N GLY A 193 10.97 1.87 -31.25
CA GLY A 193 10.13 2.88 -31.91
C GLY A 193 8.64 2.55 -31.97
N GLN A 194 8.19 1.45 -31.35
CA GLN A 194 6.76 1.14 -31.22
C GLN A 194 6.11 2.01 -30.14
N LYS A 195 4.80 2.27 -30.29
CA LYS A 195 4.01 2.91 -29.23
C LYS A 195 3.84 1.91 -28.09
N GLY A 196 4.18 2.32 -26.87
CA GLY A 196 3.90 1.51 -25.68
C GLY A 196 2.44 1.63 -25.21
N PRO A 197 2.07 0.88 -24.16
CA PRO A 197 0.73 0.85 -23.60
C PRO A 197 0.32 2.22 -23.06
N LEU A 198 -0.99 2.48 -23.09
CA LEU A 198 -1.61 3.66 -22.47
C LEU A 198 -1.54 3.57 -20.94
N VAL A 199 -1.41 4.71 -20.29
CA VAL A 199 -1.29 4.77 -18.82
C VAL A 199 -2.63 5.15 -18.19
N LEU A 200 -3.06 4.35 -17.23
CA LEU A 200 -4.08 4.68 -16.24
C LEU A 200 -3.38 5.02 -14.92
N PHE A 201 -3.53 6.25 -14.46
CA PHE A 201 -2.89 6.72 -13.22
C PHE A 201 -3.65 6.32 -11.97
N GLY A 202 -2.99 6.33 -10.80
CA GLY A 202 -3.60 6.08 -9.50
C GLY A 202 -4.75 7.03 -9.15
N TYR A 203 -5.60 6.61 -8.21
CA TYR A 203 -6.76 7.39 -7.76
C TYR A 203 -6.38 8.79 -7.24
N ASP A 204 -5.35 8.89 -6.41
CA ASP A 204 -5.02 10.08 -5.63
C ASP A 204 -3.95 10.98 -6.27
N VAL A 205 -3.48 10.65 -7.47
CA VAL A 205 -2.44 11.45 -8.13
C VAL A 205 -3.04 12.62 -8.92
N GLN A 206 -2.24 13.66 -9.10
CA GLN A 206 -2.56 14.87 -9.84
C GLN A 206 -1.49 15.14 -10.89
N LEU A 207 -1.89 15.71 -12.02
CA LEU A 207 -0.96 16.24 -13.00
C LEU A 207 -0.60 17.68 -12.64
N THR A 208 0.68 17.97 -12.54
CA THR A 208 1.21 19.27 -12.11
C THR A 208 2.46 19.65 -12.89
N ARG A 209 3.04 20.80 -12.56
CA ARG A 209 4.41 21.14 -12.93
C ARG A 209 5.30 21.10 -11.70
N ASP A 210 6.50 20.56 -11.87
CA ASP A 210 7.51 20.67 -10.83
C ASP A 210 8.15 22.07 -10.80
N ARG A 211 9.08 22.27 -9.86
CA ARG A 211 9.76 23.56 -9.65
C ARG A 211 10.60 24.02 -10.85
N GLU A 212 10.97 23.10 -11.73
CA GLU A 212 11.74 23.40 -12.95
C GLU A 212 10.81 23.61 -14.16
N GLY A 213 9.49 23.48 -13.98
CA GLY A 213 8.47 23.70 -15.00
C GLY A 213 8.13 22.47 -15.85
N TYR A 214 8.68 21.30 -15.54
CA TYR A 214 8.38 20.05 -16.24
C TYR A 214 7.05 19.47 -15.78
N ILE A 215 6.35 18.78 -16.68
CA ILE A 215 5.13 18.04 -16.33
C ILE A 215 5.49 16.91 -15.36
N ALA A 216 4.77 16.82 -14.27
CA ALA A 216 4.96 15.83 -13.22
C ALA A 216 3.63 15.26 -12.74
N VAL A 217 3.72 14.08 -12.13
CA VAL A 217 2.64 13.43 -11.39
C VAL A 217 3.00 13.49 -9.91
N GLU A 218 2.09 14.02 -9.11
CA GLU A 218 2.27 14.18 -7.67
C GLU A 218 1.06 13.60 -6.92
N GLY A 219 1.33 12.97 -5.78
CA GLY A 219 0.33 12.44 -4.85
C GLY A 219 0.93 12.42 -3.44
N LYS A 220 0.24 11.83 -2.47
CA LYS A 220 0.71 11.82 -1.06
C LYS A 220 2.10 11.21 -0.92
N GLU A 221 2.33 10.10 -1.60
CA GLU A 221 3.61 9.38 -1.58
C GLU A 221 4.30 9.42 -2.95
N THR A 222 3.69 10.04 -3.94
CA THR A 222 4.06 9.99 -5.36
C THR A 222 4.75 11.27 -5.80
N ARG A 223 5.95 11.16 -6.38
CA ARG A 223 6.56 12.25 -7.14
C ARG A 223 7.35 11.71 -8.32
N TYR A 224 6.87 12.01 -9.52
CA TYR A 224 7.46 11.52 -10.75
C TYR A 224 7.39 12.57 -11.87
N ARG A 225 8.55 12.91 -12.46
CA ARG A 225 8.62 13.77 -13.64
C ARG A 225 8.39 12.94 -14.90
N ILE A 226 7.45 13.37 -15.74
CA ILE A 226 7.17 12.74 -17.02
C ILE A 226 8.43 12.75 -17.90
N GLY A 227 8.77 11.61 -18.48
CA GLY A 227 9.98 11.42 -19.29
C GLY A 227 11.18 10.87 -18.52
N GLU A 228 11.17 10.85 -17.18
CA GLU A 228 12.22 10.19 -16.39
C GLU A 228 11.98 8.68 -16.28
N VAL A 229 13.02 7.91 -15.92
CA VAL A 229 12.82 6.51 -15.53
C VAL A 229 12.18 6.48 -14.15
N GLY A 230 11.05 5.78 -14.04
CA GLY A 230 10.30 5.62 -12.80
C GLY A 230 10.09 4.17 -12.41
N ALA A 231 9.61 4.00 -11.20
CA ALA A 231 9.23 2.71 -10.63
C ALA A 231 7.85 2.81 -9.96
N TRP A 232 7.04 1.77 -10.08
CA TRP A 232 5.74 1.66 -9.41
C TRP A 232 5.41 0.20 -9.10
N GLY A 233 4.50 -0.01 -8.16
CA GLY A 233 3.90 -1.33 -7.93
C GLY A 233 2.88 -1.68 -9.02
N GLY A 234 2.91 -2.91 -9.53
CA GLY A 234 1.94 -3.39 -10.52
C GLY A 234 2.35 -4.69 -11.23
N PRO A 235 1.62 -5.12 -12.29
CA PRO A 235 0.45 -4.46 -12.83
C PRO A 235 -0.78 -4.80 -12.00
N ASN A 236 -1.48 -3.78 -11.56
CA ASN A 236 -2.77 -4.01 -10.94
C ASN A 236 -3.85 -4.36 -11.99
N GLN A 237 -4.90 -5.05 -11.56
CA GLN A 237 -6.07 -5.32 -12.42
C GLN A 237 -6.73 -4.01 -12.88
N ILE A 238 -7.15 -4.02 -14.14
CA ILE A 238 -7.90 -2.97 -14.82
C ILE A 238 -9.14 -3.63 -15.40
N SER A 239 -10.32 -3.12 -15.08
CA SER A 239 -11.55 -3.60 -15.70
C SER A 239 -11.79 -2.89 -17.04
N PRO A 240 -12.02 -3.62 -18.15
CA PRO A 240 -12.39 -3.01 -19.43
C PRO A 240 -13.73 -2.26 -19.38
N ASP A 241 -14.58 -2.58 -18.39
CA ASP A 241 -15.92 -2.01 -18.21
C ASP A 241 -15.89 -0.69 -17.42
N TRP A 242 -14.73 -0.22 -16.98
CA TRP A 242 -14.62 1.09 -16.37
C TRP A 242 -14.85 2.21 -17.38
N GLN A 243 -15.66 3.20 -17.00
CA GLN A 243 -15.86 4.41 -17.80
C GLN A 243 -14.53 5.13 -18.07
N ALA A 244 -13.63 5.14 -17.08
CA ALA A 244 -12.27 5.65 -17.22
C ALA A 244 -11.51 4.99 -18.40
N VAL A 245 -11.55 3.66 -18.48
CA VAL A 245 -10.89 2.87 -19.55
C VAL A 245 -11.51 3.15 -20.92
N ARG A 246 -12.85 3.17 -21.00
CA ARG A 246 -13.54 3.53 -22.25
C ARG A 246 -13.21 4.94 -22.71
N SER A 247 -13.19 5.90 -21.78
CA SER A 247 -12.83 7.30 -22.08
C SER A 247 -11.38 7.42 -22.55
N LEU A 248 -10.45 6.70 -21.91
CA LEU A 248 -9.05 6.67 -22.31
C LEU A 248 -8.90 6.16 -23.74
N ARG A 249 -9.55 5.03 -24.09
CA ARG A 249 -9.52 4.50 -25.47
C ARG A 249 -10.14 5.44 -26.49
N LYS A 250 -11.29 6.03 -26.16
CA LYS A 250 -11.98 6.99 -27.03
C LYS A 250 -11.11 8.21 -27.36
N LEU A 251 -10.35 8.71 -26.39
CA LEU A 251 -9.52 9.90 -26.54
C LEU A 251 -8.14 9.61 -27.14
N CYS A 252 -7.54 8.48 -26.76
CA CYS A 252 -6.12 8.19 -27.01
C CYS A 252 -5.85 6.99 -27.94
N GLY A 253 -6.91 6.40 -28.48
CA GLY A 253 -6.87 5.24 -29.36
C GLY A 253 -6.93 3.91 -28.62
N GLU A 254 -7.08 2.84 -29.39
CA GLU A 254 -7.08 1.47 -28.88
C GLU A 254 -5.67 1.02 -28.46
N GLY A 255 -5.61 -0.01 -27.62
CA GLY A 255 -4.36 -0.64 -27.20
C GLY A 255 -4.41 -1.21 -25.78
N GLU A 256 -3.29 -1.82 -25.38
CA GLU A 256 -3.05 -2.21 -24.01
C GLU A 256 -3.03 -0.98 -23.10
N ILE A 257 -3.66 -1.11 -21.94
CA ILE A 257 -3.64 -0.11 -20.87
C ILE A 257 -2.95 -0.76 -19.69
N VAL A 258 -2.01 -0.04 -19.10
CA VAL A 258 -1.31 -0.44 -17.89
C VAL A 258 -1.65 0.53 -16.76
N ASN A 259 -1.83 -0.02 -15.57
CA ASN A 259 -2.03 0.78 -14.38
C ASN A 259 -0.66 1.20 -13.83
N VAL A 260 -0.46 2.52 -13.76
CA VAL A 260 0.69 3.14 -13.12
C VAL A 260 0.16 3.90 -11.91
N GLY A 261 -0.09 3.17 -10.83
CA GLY A 261 -0.73 3.71 -9.62
C GLY A 261 0.07 4.88 -9.03
N ASN A 262 1.20 4.56 -8.41
CA ASN A 262 2.04 5.50 -7.67
C ASN A 262 3.49 5.51 -8.21
N PRO A 263 3.73 6.15 -9.37
CA PRO A 263 5.08 6.23 -9.93
C PRO A 263 6.01 7.06 -9.07
N GLN A 264 7.20 6.53 -8.79
CA GLN A 264 8.31 7.26 -8.18
C GLN A 264 9.39 7.50 -9.20
N SER A 265 9.98 8.69 -9.21
CA SER A 265 11.22 8.90 -9.97
C SER A 265 12.33 8.04 -9.38
N LEU A 266 12.94 7.18 -10.20
CA LEU A 266 14.15 6.47 -9.79
C LEU A 266 15.33 7.42 -9.60
N ARG A 267 15.30 8.61 -10.21
CA ARG A 267 16.29 9.66 -9.98
C ARG A 267 16.16 10.26 -8.58
N LEU A 268 14.93 10.54 -8.13
CA LEU A 268 14.67 11.01 -6.77
C LEU A 268 14.95 9.93 -5.74
N PHE A 269 14.61 8.67 -6.03
CA PHE A 269 14.94 7.53 -5.17
C PHE A 269 16.47 7.30 -5.06
N ALA A 270 17.21 7.64 -6.12
CA ALA A 270 18.66 7.58 -6.14
C ALA A 270 19.34 8.75 -5.41
N LEU A 271 18.62 9.80 -4.98
CA LEU A 271 19.25 10.90 -4.27
C LEU A 271 19.97 10.40 -3.02
N PRO A 272 21.11 11.00 -2.68
CA PRO A 272 21.85 10.58 -1.53
C PRO A 272 21.09 10.93 -0.24
N TYR A 273 21.09 10.03 0.73
CA TYR A 273 20.49 10.33 2.02
C TYR A 273 21.34 11.39 2.74
N PRO A 274 20.71 12.37 3.43
CA PRO A 274 21.43 13.44 4.11
C PRO A 274 22.51 12.97 5.09
N ASP A 275 22.25 11.89 5.84
CA ASP A 275 23.19 11.26 6.75
C ASP A 275 24.41 10.68 6.01
N ARG A 276 24.21 10.01 4.87
CA ARG A 276 25.31 9.50 4.04
C ARG A 276 26.15 10.59 3.41
N VAL A 277 25.55 11.73 3.04
CA VAL A 277 26.32 12.89 2.56
C VAL A 277 27.12 13.51 3.69
N LEU A 278 26.57 13.54 4.91
CA LEU A 278 27.29 14.01 6.09
C LEU A 278 28.50 13.12 6.39
N ASP A 279 28.34 11.79 6.39
CA ASP A 279 29.45 10.85 6.56
C ASP A 279 30.50 11.03 5.46
N TYR A 280 30.05 11.19 4.21
CA TYR A 280 30.93 11.48 3.08
C TYR A 280 31.73 12.76 3.29
N ALA A 281 31.07 13.84 3.75
CA ALA A 281 31.68 15.13 4.03
C ALA A 281 32.76 15.00 5.11
N VAL A 282 32.47 14.29 6.21
CA VAL A 282 33.42 14.04 7.30
C VAL A 282 34.66 13.31 6.78
N ALA A 283 34.46 12.19 6.08
CA ALA A 283 35.56 11.37 5.61
C ALA A 283 36.39 12.03 4.48
N ARG A 284 35.81 12.96 3.72
CA ARG A 284 36.53 13.77 2.71
C ARG A 284 37.01 15.13 3.22
N SER A 285 36.74 15.46 4.48
CA SER A 285 37.04 16.79 5.06
C SER A 285 36.44 17.96 4.26
N LEU A 286 35.20 17.78 3.80
CA LEU A 286 34.41 18.78 3.06
C LEU A 286 33.35 19.42 3.97
N SER A 287 32.85 20.59 3.61
CA SER A 287 31.58 21.06 4.16
C SER A 287 30.43 20.20 3.63
N TYR A 288 29.30 20.20 4.34
CA TYR A 288 28.11 19.47 3.90
C TYR A 288 27.66 19.89 2.50
N ASP A 289 27.61 21.19 2.24
CA ASP A 289 27.20 21.72 0.93
C ASP A 289 28.18 21.31 -0.18
N ALA A 290 29.49 21.36 0.07
CA ALA A 290 30.50 20.94 -0.90
C ALA A 290 30.43 19.43 -1.18
N ALA A 291 30.20 18.61 -0.15
CA ALA A 291 29.98 17.18 -0.30
C ALA A 291 28.71 16.87 -1.09
N TRP A 292 27.63 17.61 -0.82
CA TRP A 292 26.37 17.47 -1.55
C TRP A 292 26.56 17.79 -3.04
N ASP A 293 27.20 18.91 -3.35
CA ASP A 293 27.51 19.30 -4.73
C ASP A 293 28.39 18.27 -5.45
N GLU A 294 29.40 17.73 -4.77
CA GLU A 294 30.29 16.72 -5.34
C GLU A 294 29.54 15.41 -5.66
N VAL A 295 28.71 14.92 -4.73
CA VAL A 295 27.90 13.71 -4.89
C VAL A 295 26.90 13.90 -6.03
N ILE A 296 26.16 15.01 -6.05
CA ILE A 296 25.19 15.31 -7.12
C ILE A 296 25.89 15.43 -8.47
N ALA A 297 27.04 16.09 -8.54
CA ALA A 297 27.83 16.19 -9.77
C ALA A 297 28.35 14.83 -10.23
N CYS A 298 28.75 13.95 -9.32
CA CYS A 298 29.12 12.56 -9.63
C CYS A 298 27.93 11.81 -10.23
N MET A 299 26.78 11.86 -9.57
CA MET A 299 25.57 11.18 -10.04
C MET A 299 25.18 11.68 -11.43
N ALA A 300 25.15 12.99 -11.66
CA ALA A 300 24.86 13.56 -12.98
C ALA A 300 25.86 13.09 -14.09
N ARG A 301 27.12 12.79 -13.75
CA ARG A 301 28.09 12.21 -14.70
C ARG A 301 27.83 10.74 -14.98
N LYS A 302 27.44 9.97 -13.96
CA LYS A 302 27.21 8.52 -14.05
C LYS A 302 25.85 8.21 -14.71
N GLU A 303 24.85 9.06 -14.49
CA GLU A 303 23.55 9.00 -15.18
C GLU A 303 23.70 9.19 -16.69
N ARG A 304 24.54 10.15 -17.12
CA ARG A 304 24.92 10.31 -18.55
C ARG A 304 25.60 9.08 -19.15
N ARG A 305 26.10 8.15 -18.33
CA ARG A 305 26.70 6.87 -18.75
C ARG A 305 25.73 5.70 -18.60
N GLY A 306 24.45 5.96 -18.34
CA GLY A 306 23.37 4.96 -18.26
C GLY A 306 23.20 4.29 -16.90
N ARG A 307 23.91 4.72 -15.84
CA ARG A 307 23.64 4.21 -14.47
C ARG A 307 22.42 4.90 -13.87
N ILE A 308 21.53 4.15 -13.24
CA ILE A 308 20.28 4.66 -12.65
C ILE A 308 20.04 4.02 -11.26
N GLY A 309 19.09 4.58 -10.50
CA GLY A 309 18.63 3.98 -9.24
C GLY A 309 19.69 3.97 -8.12
N THR A 310 19.62 3.00 -7.21
CA THR A 310 20.53 2.92 -6.05
C THR A 310 21.98 2.69 -6.43
N GLU A 311 22.25 1.97 -7.53
CA GLU A 311 23.62 1.76 -8.04
C GLU A 311 24.31 3.08 -8.44
N LEU A 312 23.54 4.06 -8.92
CA LEU A 312 24.04 5.39 -9.25
C LEU A 312 24.55 6.11 -8.00
N ARG A 313 23.73 6.07 -6.94
CA ARG A 313 24.04 6.67 -5.63
C ARG A 313 25.25 6.01 -4.99
N ASP A 314 25.22 4.69 -4.90
CA ASP A 314 26.21 3.90 -4.17
C ASP A 314 27.58 4.06 -4.83
N ALA A 315 27.65 4.12 -6.17
CA ALA A 315 28.88 4.39 -6.92
C ALA A 315 29.43 5.83 -6.79
N CYS A 316 28.69 6.74 -6.16
CA CYS A 316 29.11 8.12 -5.87
C CYS A 316 29.33 8.38 -4.38
N ILE A 317 28.86 7.49 -3.52
CA ILE A 317 29.11 7.46 -2.06
C ILE A 317 29.75 6.11 -1.71
N ASP A 318 30.89 5.82 -2.32
CA ASP A 318 31.70 4.64 -1.96
C ASP A 318 32.57 5.00 -0.75
N GLN A 319 32.08 4.71 0.46
CA GLN A 319 32.89 4.80 1.68
C GLN A 319 32.87 3.54 2.56
N PHE A 320 32.23 2.45 2.14
CA PHE A 320 32.17 1.22 2.96
C PHE A 320 32.47 -0.09 2.22
N ASN A 321 32.82 -0.07 0.92
CA ASN A 321 33.11 -1.30 0.17
C ASN A 321 34.61 -1.64 0.01
N ASP A 322 35.53 -0.80 0.51
CA ASP A 322 36.98 -1.04 0.48
C ASP A 322 37.61 -0.97 1.87
N ARG A 323 37.15 -1.81 2.80
CA ARG A 323 37.91 -2.24 3.99
C ARG A 323 37.68 -3.72 4.30
#